data_AF-A0A5Q4SVB3-F1
#
_entry.id   AF-A0A5Q4SVB3-F1
#
_cell.length_a   1.000
_cell.length_b   1.000
_cell.length_c   1.000
_cell.angle_alpha   90.00
_cell.angle_beta   90.00
_cell.angle_gamma   90.00
#
_symmetry.space_group_name_H-M   'P 1'
#
loop_
_entity.id
_entity.type
_entity.pdbx_description
1 polymer ?
#
loop_
_entity_poly.entity_id
_entity_poly.type
_entity_poly.pdbx_seq_one_letter_code
_entity_poly.pdbx_strand_id
1 'polypeptide(L)'
;EKWGGSHEEMHAFARSSAFAAPGGALLGQLVAVAHLEHWLALDSGPDSRYIGRPEVVASLGEAADHSIRHPEFVQGRGWLQVYNTFAMAFSLAGDVTSARECFRATEGRVTEFPWNYLNGSDPAKAYKEYRAYAGG
;
A
#
# COMPACT_ATOMS: atom_id res chain seq x y z
N GLU A 1 -5.32 -18.88 -9.80
CA GLU A 1 -5.43 -17.49 -9.33
C GLU A 1 -4.79 -17.36 -7.95
N LYS A 2 -4.11 -16.24 -7.65
CA LYS A 2 -3.31 -16.09 -6.40
C LYS A 2 -4.16 -16.05 -5.12
N TRP A 3 -5.45 -15.70 -5.23
CA TRP A 3 -6.33 -15.39 -4.09
C TRP A 3 -7.53 -16.34 -3.94
N GLY A 4 -7.66 -17.33 -4.82
CA GLY A 4 -8.69 -18.37 -4.73
C GLY A 4 -10.14 -17.91 -4.89
N GLY A 5 -10.40 -16.68 -5.37
CA GLY A 5 -11.74 -16.11 -5.42
C GLY A 5 -11.85 -14.69 -6.00
N SER A 6 -13.05 -14.12 -5.87
CA SER A 6 -13.46 -12.75 -6.24
C SER A 6 -12.70 -11.64 -5.48
N HIS A 7 -12.82 -10.39 -5.92
CA HIS A 7 -12.24 -9.23 -5.20
C HIS A 7 -12.71 -9.16 -3.74
N GLU A 8 -13.96 -9.55 -3.45
CA GLU A 8 -14.49 -9.57 -2.08
C GLU A 8 -13.74 -10.56 -1.19
N GLU A 9 -13.49 -11.77 -1.69
CA GLU A 9 -12.73 -12.80 -0.97
C GLU A 9 -11.28 -12.37 -0.73
N MET A 10 -10.66 -11.72 -1.71
CA MET A 10 -9.32 -11.14 -1.56
C MET A 10 -9.28 -10.08 -0.44
N HIS A 11 -10.23 -9.14 -0.42
CA HIS A 11 -10.32 -8.12 0.63
C HIS A 11 -10.59 -8.71 2.00
N ALA A 12 -11.50 -9.69 2.09
CA ALA A 12 -11.82 -10.38 3.33
C ALA A 12 -10.61 -11.17 3.88
N PHE A 13 -9.89 -11.87 3.01
CA PHE A 13 -8.67 -12.58 3.38
C PHE A 13 -7.57 -11.62 3.86
N ALA A 14 -7.33 -10.53 3.13
CA ALA A 14 -6.34 -9.54 3.48
C ALA A 14 -6.63 -8.90 4.84
N ARG A 15 -7.89 -8.49 5.06
CA ARG A 15 -8.34 -7.87 6.32
C ARG A 15 -8.24 -8.86 7.47
N SER A 16 -8.80 -10.07 7.33
CA SER A 16 -8.73 -11.07 8.40
C SER A 16 -7.29 -11.42 8.78
N SER A 17 -6.40 -11.60 7.79
CA SER A 17 -4.98 -11.90 8.03
C SER A 17 -4.24 -10.75 8.73
N ALA A 18 -4.49 -9.50 8.31
CA ALA A 18 -3.86 -8.33 8.88
C ALA A 18 -4.25 -8.13 10.35
N PHE A 19 -5.55 -8.21 10.66
CA PHE A 19 -6.07 -7.91 12.01
C PHE A 19 -6.05 -9.10 12.97
N ALA A 20 -5.88 -10.34 12.49
CA ALA A 20 -5.58 -11.49 13.34
C ALA A 20 -4.12 -11.53 13.82
N ALA A 21 -3.22 -10.82 13.13
CA ALA A 21 -1.83 -10.70 13.51
C ALA A 21 -1.63 -9.70 14.66
N PRO A 22 -0.58 -9.84 15.48
CA PRO A 22 -0.22 -8.82 16.46
C PRO A 22 -0.01 -7.45 15.81
N GLY A 23 -0.38 -6.38 16.52
CA GLY A 23 -0.09 -5.01 16.07
C GLY A 23 1.41 -4.81 15.84
N GLY A 24 1.77 -4.04 14.79
CA GLY A 24 3.15 -3.87 14.35
C GLY A 24 3.66 -4.98 13.42
N ALA A 25 2.85 -6.01 13.16
CA ALA A 25 3.17 -7.01 12.15
C ALA A 25 3.17 -6.40 10.74
N LEU A 26 3.96 -6.99 9.85
CA LEU A 26 4.04 -6.59 8.44
C LEU A 26 2.75 -6.89 7.65
N LEU A 27 1.83 -7.68 8.22
CA LEU A 27 0.65 -8.19 7.53
C LEU A 27 -0.40 -7.12 7.22
N GLY A 28 -0.33 -5.92 7.80
CA GLY A 28 -1.13 -4.77 7.35
C GLY A 28 -0.90 -4.46 5.85
N GLN A 29 0.28 -4.81 5.33
CA GLN A 29 0.58 -4.69 3.89
C GLN A 29 -0.44 -5.42 3.00
N LEU A 30 -1.02 -6.55 3.46
CA LEU A 30 -1.96 -7.32 2.65
C LEU A 30 -3.20 -6.51 2.26
N VAL A 31 -3.68 -5.65 3.16
CA VAL A 31 -4.82 -4.77 2.87
C VAL A 31 -4.45 -3.78 1.77
N ALA A 32 -3.27 -3.17 1.85
CA ALA A 32 -2.78 -2.28 0.81
C ALA A 32 -2.62 -3.00 -0.54
N VAL A 33 -2.04 -4.21 -0.54
CA VAL A 33 -1.92 -5.03 -1.76
C VAL A 33 -3.28 -5.36 -2.36
N ALA A 34 -4.27 -5.77 -1.56
CA ALA A 34 -5.61 -6.07 -2.06
C ALA A 34 -6.27 -4.85 -2.73
N HIS A 35 -6.10 -3.64 -2.17
CA HIS A 35 -6.58 -2.44 -2.81
C HIS A 35 -5.81 -2.09 -4.10
N LEU A 36 -4.49 -2.30 -4.14
CA LEU A 36 -3.69 -2.09 -5.35
C LEU A 36 -4.04 -3.09 -6.46
N GLU A 37 -4.28 -4.36 -6.13
CA GLU A 37 -4.69 -5.38 -7.10
C GLU A 37 -6.08 -5.09 -7.68
N HIS A 38 -7.04 -4.66 -6.83
CA HIS A 38 -8.35 -4.24 -7.32
C HIS A 38 -8.25 -2.96 -8.18
N TRP A 39 -7.40 -2.01 -7.79
CA TRP A 39 -7.10 -0.84 -8.64
C TRP A 39 -6.55 -1.27 -10.00
N LEU A 40 -5.60 -2.21 -10.04
CA LEU A 40 -4.97 -2.72 -11.26
C LEU A 40 -5.95 -3.48 -12.18
N ALA A 41 -6.99 -4.08 -11.61
CA ALA A 41 -8.02 -4.81 -12.34
C ALA A 41 -9.08 -3.91 -13.00
N LEU A 42 -9.07 -2.61 -12.73
CA LEU A 42 -10.03 -1.64 -13.25
C LEU A 42 -9.45 -0.83 -14.42
N ASP A 43 -10.33 -0.39 -15.32
CA ASP A 43 -9.95 0.56 -16.38
C ASP A 43 -9.55 1.92 -15.80
N SER A 44 -8.81 2.71 -16.61
CA SER A 44 -8.47 4.09 -16.25
C SER A 44 -9.71 4.97 -16.08
N GLY A 45 -9.77 5.70 -14.98
CA GLY A 45 -10.93 6.45 -14.52
C GLY A 45 -11.62 5.74 -13.35
N PRO A 46 -12.29 4.59 -13.56
CA PRO A 46 -12.82 3.75 -12.48
C PRO A 46 -11.79 3.38 -11.41
N ASP A 47 -10.56 3.07 -11.81
CA ASP A 47 -9.43 2.76 -10.93
C ASP A 47 -9.17 3.88 -9.90
N SER A 48 -9.00 5.11 -10.37
CA SER A 48 -8.75 6.31 -9.55
C SER A 48 -9.95 6.64 -8.65
N ARG A 49 -11.17 6.48 -9.17
CA ARG A 49 -12.40 6.65 -8.38
C ARG A 49 -12.53 5.61 -7.28
N TYR A 50 -12.07 4.38 -7.51
CA TYR A 50 -12.10 3.31 -6.53
C TYR A 50 -11.07 3.50 -5.42
N ILE A 51 -9.80 3.69 -5.77
CA ILE A 51 -8.71 3.78 -4.78
C ILE A 51 -8.84 5.04 -3.91
N GLY A 52 -9.44 6.10 -4.44
CA GLY A 52 -9.72 7.35 -3.71
C GLY A 52 -11.04 7.37 -2.94
N ARG A 53 -11.82 6.27 -2.88
CA ARG A 53 -13.07 6.28 -2.11
C ARG A 53 -12.79 6.42 -0.61
N PRO A 54 -13.61 7.18 0.15
CA PRO A 54 -13.41 7.37 1.59
C PRO A 54 -13.23 6.07 2.37
N GLU A 55 -13.99 5.03 2.04
CA GLU A 55 -13.89 3.71 2.69
C GLU A 55 -12.57 2.99 2.39
N VAL A 56 -12.00 3.17 1.20
CA VAL A 56 -10.68 2.60 0.84
C VAL A 56 -9.57 3.36 1.55
N VAL A 57 -9.64 4.69 1.59
CA VAL A 57 -8.68 5.51 2.35
C VAL A 57 -8.70 5.15 3.83
N ALA A 58 -9.89 5.00 4.42
CA ALA A 58 -10.04 4.56 5.81
C ALA A 58 -9.45 3.16 6.04
N SER A 59 -9.73 2.20 5.14
CA SER A 59 -9.17 0.85 5.21
C SER A 59 -7.63 0.83 5.16
N LEU A 60 -7.02 1.63 4.28
CA LEU A 60 -5.57 1.81 4.22
C LEU A 60 -5.01 2.43 5.51
N GLY A 61 -5.71 3.43 6.06
CA GLY A 61 -5.36 4.06 7.33
C GLY A 61 -5.36 3.08 8.49
N GLU A 62 -6.46 2.34 8.68
CA GLU A 62 -6.57 1.32 9.74
C GLU A 62 -5.47 0.25 9.64
N ALA A 63 -5.15 -0.19 8.42
CA ALA A 63 -4.10 -1.18 8.19
C ALA A 63 -2.70 -0.61 8.49
N ALA A 64 -2.46 0.66 8.19
CA ALA A 64 -1.20 1.34 8.54
C ALA A 64 -1.07 1.52 10.05
N ASP A 65 -2.16 1.90 10.73
CA ASP A 65 -2.23 2.09 12.18
C ASP A 65 -1.98 0.78 12.95
N HIS A 66 -2.51 -0.35 12.44
CA HIS A 66 -2.23 -1.69 13.00
C HIS A 66 -0.84 -2.24 12.61
N SER A 67 -0.15 -1.60 11.67
CA SER A 67 1.14 -2.05 11.12
C SER A 67 2.24 -1.00 11.29
N ILE A 68 2.59 -0.26 10.23
CA ILE A 68 3.76 0.64 10.17
C ILE A 68 3.74 1.82 11.15
N ARG A 69 2.58 2.15 11.72
CA ARG A 69 2.41 3.19 12.74
C ARG A 69 2.23 2.62 14.15
N HIS A 70 2.10 1.31 14.29
CA HIS A 70 1.93 0.69 15.59
C HIS A 70 3.24 0.82 16.41
N PRO A 71 3.18 1.10 17.73
CA PRO A 71 4.38 1.26 18.56
C PRO A 71 5.34 0.06 18.54
N GLU A 72 4.80 -1.15 18.36
CA GLU A 72 5.56 -2.40 18.30
C GLU A 72 6.11 -2.73 16.91
N PHE A 73 5.97 -1.85 15.92
CA PHE A 73 6.51 -2.09 14.57
C PHE A 73 8.04 -2.10 14.60
N VAL A 74 8.64 -3.19 14.14
CA VAL A 74 10.10 -3.35 14.06
C VAL A 74 10.55 -3.39 12.61
N GLN A 75 11.60 -2.63 12.28
CA GLN A 75 12.23 -2.61 10.95
C GLN A 75 13.09 -3.88 10.68
N GLY A 76 12.47 -5.05 10.79
CA GLY A 76 13.06 -6.35 10.46
C GLY A 76 12.89 -6.71 8.97
N ARG A 77 13.23 -7.95 8.56
CA ARG A 77 13.11 -8.37 7.15
C ARG A 77 11.74 -8.03 6.56
N GLY A 78 11.72 -7.35 5.40
CA GLY A 78 10.50 -6.99 4.68
C GLY A 78 9.95 -5.59 4.99
N TRP A 79 10.43 -4.91 6.03
CA TRP A 79 9.93 -3.58 6.45
C TRP A 79 9.90 -2.56 5.30
N LEU A 80 10.96 -2.54 4.47
CA LEU A 80 11.09 -1.57 3.38
C LEU A 80 10.01 -1.77 2.31
N GLN A 81 9.67 -3.02 2.00
CA GLN A 81 8.62 -3.35 1.03
C GLN A 81 7.25 -2.91 1.53
N VAL A 82 6.99 -3.07 2.84
CA VAL A 82 5.73 -2.64 3.47
C VAL A 82 5.54 -1.13 3.33
N TYR A 83 6.55 -0.33 3.68
CA TYR A 83 6.47 1.13 3.49
C TYR A 83 6.35 1.53 2.02
N ASN A 84 7.05 0.85 1.10
CA ASN A 84 6.90 1.12 -0.34
C ASN A 84 5.47 0.80 -0.83
N THR A 85 4.83 -0.23 -0.27
CA THR A 85 3.44 -0.60 -0.58
C THR A 85 2.44 0.42 -0.07
N PHE A 86 2.56 0.82 1.20
CA PHE A 86 1.72 1.88 1.74
C PHE A 86 1.96 3.22 1.05
N ALA A 87 3.21 3.57 0.72
CA ALA A 87 3.54 4.80 -0.01
C ALA A 87 2.79 4.85 -1.34
N MET A 88 2.85 3.78 -2.15
CA MET A 88 2.13 3.71 -3.42
C MET A 88 0.61 3.78 -3.22
N ALA A 89 0.06 3.01 -2.28
CA ALA A 89 -1.38 2.99 -2.04
C ALA A 89 -1.92 4.36 -1.59
N PHE A 90 -1.28 5.01 -0.62
CA PHE A 90 -1.67 6.36 -0.18
C PHE A 90 -1.50 7.41 -1.26
N SER A 91 -0.43 7.31 -2.07
CA SER A 91 -0.23 8.19 -3.23
C SER A 91 -1.37 8.09 -4.23
N LEU A 92 -1.79 6.88 -4.59
CA LEU A 92 -2.91 6.67 -5.52
C LEU A 92 -4.26 7.08 -4.91
N ALA A 93 -4.43 6.86 -3.61
CA ALA A 93 -5.62 7.26 -2.86
C ALA A 93 -5.76 8.78 -2.66
N GLY A 94 -4.71 9.55 -2.98
CA GLY A 94 -4.68 11.00 -2.76
C GLY A 94 -4.38 11.44 -1.31
N ASP A 95 -4.06 10.50 -0.42
CA ASP A 95 -3.60 10.82 0.94
C ASP A 95 -2.10 11.16 0.94
N VAL A 96 -1.83 12.40 0.53
CA VAL A 96 -0.47 12.93 0.42
C VAL A 96 0.28 12.94 1.75
N THR A 97 -0.43 13.11 2.87
CA THR A 97 0.19 13.16 4.20
C THR A 97 0.72 11.79 4.59
N SER A 98 -0.10 10.76 4.47
CA SER A 98 0.30 9.36 4.76
C SER A 98 1.34 8.85 3.76
N ALA A 99 1.24 9.25 2.48
CA ALA A 99 2.26 8.91 1.48
C ALA A 99 3.63 9.53 1.85
N ARG A 100 3.66 10.81 2.24
CA ARG A 100 4.90 11.50 2.64
C ARG A 100 5.56 10.86 3.86
N GLU A 101 4.76 10.45 4.85
CA GLU A 101 5.24 9.70 6.01
C GLU A 101 6.00 8.44 5.57
N CYS A 102 5.39 7.64 4.68
CA CYS A 102 6.01 6.43 4.17
C CYS A 102 7.29 6.72 3.39
N PHE A 103 7.31 7.71 2.49
CA PHE A 103 8.50 8.08 1.73
C PHE A 103 9.65 8.60 2.59
N ARG A 104 9.35 9.23 3.73
CA ARG A 104 10.38 9.62 4.70
C ARG A 104 10.96 8.41 5.40
N ALA A 105 10.12 7.45 5.79
CA ALA A 105 10.54 6.22 6.46
C ALA A 105 11.44 5.33 5.58
N THR A 106 11.25 5.34 4.26
CA THR A 106 12.14 4.59 3.34
C THR A 106 13.49 5.25 3.13
N GLU A 107 13.64 6.54 3.47
CA GLU A 107 14.85 7.34 3.24
C GLU A 107 15.31 7.31 1.77
N GLY A 108 14.36 7.27 0.83
CA GLY A 108 14.66 7.21 -0.60
C GLY A 108 14.96 5.80 -1.14
N ARG A 109 14.92 4.76 -0.30
CA ARG A 109 15.11 3.37 -0.73
C ARG A 109 13.82 2.83 -1.37
N VAL A 110 13.97 2.28 -2.58
CA VAL A 110 12.89 1.73 -3.39
C VAL A 110 13.01 0.21 -3.52
N THR A 111 11.88 -0.47 -3.58
CA THR A 111 11.76 -1.90 -3.91
C THR A 111 11.10 -2.08 -5.26
N GLU A 112 11.32 -3.20 -5.94
CA GLU A 112 10.67 -3.48 -7.23
C GLU A 112 9.14 -3.55 -7.08
N PHE A 113 8.66 -4.41 -6.19
CA PHE A 113 7.28 -4.42 -5.74
C PHE A 113 7.06 -3.32 -4.70
N PRO A 114 5.99 -2.52 -4.76
CA PRO A 114 4.84 -2.61 -5.67
C PRO A 114 4.99 -1.79 -6.96
N TRP A 115 6.08 -1.03 -7.11
CA TRP A 115 6.20 0.01 -8.14
C TRP A 115 6.21 -0.54 -9.56
N ASN A 116 6.53 -1.82 -9.73
CA ASN A 116 6.35 -2.54 -10.98
C ASN A 116 4.89 -2.56 -11.48
N TYR A 117 3.89 -2.32 -10.61
CA TYR A 117 2.48 -2.15 -11.02
C TYR A 117 2.25 -0.86 -11.79
N LEU A 118 3.01 0.20 -11.51
CA LEU A 118 2.95 1.47 -12.25
C LEU A 118 3.90 1.47 -13.45
N ASN A 119 5.09 0.90 -13.27
CA ASN A 119 6.08 0.81 -14.32
C ASN A 119 6.94 -0.44 -14.17
N GLY A 120 6.58 -1.50 -14.90
CA GLY A 120 7.29 -2.77 -14.85
C GLY A 120 8.73 -2.72 -15.37
N SER A 121 9.07 -1.78 -16.24
CA SER A 121 10.43 -1.66 -16.79
C SER A 121 11.34 -0.74 -15.96
N ASP A 122 10.76 0.23 -15.22
CA ASP A 122 11.49 1.10 -14.31
C ASP A 122 10.66 1.45 -13.06
N PRO A 123 10.58 0.53 -12.07
CA PRO A 123 9.90 0.77 -10.80
C PRO A 123 10.49 1.95 -10.02
N ALA A 124 11.80 2.19 -10.16
CA ALA A 124 12.48 3.29 -9.48
C ALA A 124 12.04 4.66 -10.01
N LYS A 125 11.73 4.77 -11.30
CA LYS A 125 11.16 5.98 -11.89
C LYS A 125 9.78 6.28 -11.32
N ALA A 126 8.89 5.29 -11.26
CA ALA A 126 7.56 5.47 -10.67
C ALA A 126 7.65 5.94 -9.21
N TYR A 127 8.50 5.29 -8.40
CA TYR A 127 8.75 5.72 -7.02
C TYR A 127 9.17 7.20 -6.93
N LYS A 128 10.12 7.64 -7.76
CA LYS A 128 10.64 9.03 -7.73
C LYS A 128 9.56 10.05 -8.09
N GLU A 129 8.74 9.76 -9.08
CA GLU A 129 7.65 10.65 -9.52
C GLU A 129 6.64 10.88 -8.39
N TYR A 130 6.17 9.80 -7.75
CA TYR A 130 5.21 9.90 -6.65
C TYR A 130 5.81 10.50 -5.38
N ARG A 131 7.08 10.21 -5.07
CA ARG A 131 7.79 10.83 -3.95
C ARG A 131 7.91 12.35 -4.13
N ALA A 132 8.25 12.81 -5.34
CA ALA A 132 8.33 14.23 -5.65
C ALA A 132 6.97 14.92 -5.53
N TYR A 133 5.89 14.28 -6.01
CA TYR A 133 4.53 14.79 -5.88
C TYR A 133 4.07 14.91 -4.42
N ALA A 134 4.48 13.96 -3.57
CA ALA A 134 4.21 14.01 -2.14
C ALA A 134 5.02 15.08 -1.38
N GLY A 135 5.94 15.80 -2.03
CA GLY A 135 6.76 16.85 -1.41
C GLY A 135 7.91 16.29 -0.54
N GLY A 136 8.51 15.18 -0.96
CA GLY A 136 9.68 14.56 -0.32
C GLY A 136 10.92 14.58 -1.20
#